data_AF-A0A941F6V0-F1
#
_entry.id   AF-A0A941F6V0-F1
#
_cell.length_a   1.000
_cell.length_b   1.000
_cell.length_c   1.000
_cell.angle_alpha   90.00
_cell.angle_beta   90.00
_cell.angle_gamma   90.00
#
_symmetry.space_group_name_H-M   'P 1'
#
loop_
_entity.id
_entity.type
_entity.pdbx_description
1 polymer ?
#
loop_
_entity_poly.entity_id
_entity_poly.type
_entity_poly.pdbx_seq_one_letter_code
_entity_poly.pdbx_strand_id
1 'polypeptide(L)'
;MMKNFLLIAMFLLAISQSNLIAQSQTDSTEFHKIADKISLGIGLGQDYGGIGANLLVYPSENIGLFGGAGYALAGVGYNVGLKYRFFSRNNPRTNFYVIGMYGYNAAVKVENGERFDKLFYGPSVGFGIDTGKRSYKKGYWTIAILVPFRNSKVDDYLDELEDDYGVKFDQKFWPIAFSIGYRFALD
;
A
#
# COMPACT_ATOMS: atom_id res chain seq x y z
N MET A 1 -27.19 -13.97 -1.26
CA MET A 1 -26.01 -13.53 -2.03
C MET A 1 -26.17 -12.18 -2.74
N MET A 2 -27.35 -11.83 -3.29
CA MET A 2 -27.57 -10.54 -3.99
C MET A 2 -27.53 -9.28 -3.11
N LYS A 3 -27.85 -9.36 -1.81
CA LYS A 3 -27.88 -8.18 -0.91
C LYS A 3 -26.50 -7.52 -0.71
N ASN A 4 -25.42 -8.29 -0.71
CA ASN A 4 -24.06 -7.76 -0.55
C ASN A 4 -23.56 -7.10 -1.84
N PHE A 5 -24.01 -7.60 -3.00
CA PHE A 5 -23.70 -7.00 -4.30
C PHE A 5 -24.42 -5.66 -4.49
N LEU A 6 -25.66 -5.55 -3.99
CA LEU A 6 -26.44 -4.32 -4.01
C LEU A 6 -25.79 -3.21 -3.14
N LEU A 7 -25.22 -3.58 -2.00
CA LEU A 7 -24.51 -2.66 -1.11
C LEU A 7 -23.21 -2.13 -1.72
N ILE A 8 -22.45 -2.97 -2.41
CA ILE A 8 -21.23 -2.57 -3.13
C ILE A 8 -21.57 -1.68 -4.33
N ALA A 9 -22.64 -2.00 -5.07
CA ALA A 9 -23.12 -1.17 -6.18
C ALA A 9 -23.64 0.19 -5.72
N MET A 10 -24.34 0.25 -4.57
CA MET A 10 -24.76 1.52 -3.97
C MET A 10 -23.59 2.36 -3.47
N PHE A 11 -22.55 1.75 -2.92
CA PHE A 11 -21.34 2.47 -2.49
C PHE A 11 -20.59 3.08 -3.68
N LEU A 12 -20.53 2.37 -4.82
CA LEU A 12 -19.94 2.88 -6.06
C LEU A 12 -20.76 4.01 -6.71
N LEU A 13 -22.09 3.97 -6.59
CA LEU A 13 -22.99 5.02 -7.10
C LEU A 13 -23.00 6.29 -6.22
N ALA A 14 -22.69 6.19 -4.93
CA ALA A 14 -22.61 7.35 -4.04
C ALA A 14 -21.39 8.26 -4.35
N ILE A 15 -20.36 7.72 -5.01
CA ILE A 15 -19.12 8.46 -5.34
C ILE A 15 -19.31 9.35 -6.59
N SER A 16 -20.36 9.16 -7.39
CA SER A 16 -20.53 9.87 -8.67
C SER A 16 -21.35 11.16 -8.61
N GLN A 17 -21.89 11.57 -7.44
CA GLN A 17 -22.86 12.68 -7.36
C GLN A 17 -22.36 13.99 -6.74
N SER A 18 -21.06 14.22 -6.57
CA SER A 18 -20.53 15.52 -6.11
C SER A 18 -19.68 16.24 -7.16
N ASN A 19 -20.26 16.52 -8.33
CA ASN A 19 -19.68 17.48 -9.28
C ASN A 19 -20.43 18.81 -9.21
N LEU A 20 -19.97 19.69 -8.32
CA LEU A 20 -20.22 21.13 -8.39
C LEU A 20 -19.07 21.74 -9.20
N ILE A 21 -19.27 21.95 -10.49
CA ILE A 21 -18.33 22.67 -11.35
C ILE A 21 -18.65 24.16 -11.22
N ALA A 22 -17.79 24.89 -10.50
CA ALA A 22 -17.68 26.34 -10.60
C ALA A 22 -16.40 26.65 -11.38
N GLN A 23 -16.52 27.23 -12.57
CA GLN A 23 -15.39 27.81 -13.29
C GLN A 23 -15.28 29.29 -12.90
N SER A 24 -14.20 29.68 -12.22
CA SER A 24 -13.72 31.06 -12.26
C SER A 24 -12.39 31.09 -13.00
N GLN A 25 -12.40 31.75 -14.15
CA GLN A 25 -11.23 32.03 -14.96
C GLN A 25 -10.42 33.14 -14.26
N THR A 26 -9.21 32.82 -13.80
CA THR A 26 -8.19 33.81 -13.44
C THR A 26 -6.86 33.31 -13.98
N ASP A 27 -6.36 34.05 -14.96
CA ASP A 27 -5.13 33.79 -15.68
C ASP A 27 -3.87 34.09 -14.85
N SER A 28 -2.83 33.30 -15.13
CA SER A 28 -1.39 33.58 -14.91
C SER A 28 -0.80 33.49 -13.49
N THR A 29 -0.68 32.27 -12.99
CA THR A 29 0.64 31.71 -12.61
C THR A 29 0.55 30.20 -12.74
N GLU A 30 1.35 29.61 -13.63
CA GLU A 30 1.46 28.16 -13.79
C GLU A 30 1.91 27.50 -12.48
N PHE A 31 0.96 27.19 -11.59
CA PHE A 31 1.14 26.11 -10.64
C PHE A 31 1.11 24.82 -11.44
N HIS A 32 2.27 24.42 -11.94
CA HIS A 32 2.47 23.13 -12.59
C HIS A 32 1.80 22.04 -11.73
N LYS A 33 0.80 21.38 -12.31
CA LYS A 33 0.16 20.17 -11.78
C LYS A 33 1.25 19.08 -11.73
N ILE A 34 1.87 18.89 -10.56
CA ILE A 34 3.04 18.02 -10.33
C ILE A 34 2.64 16.62 -9.83
N ALA A 35 1.35 16.37 -9.57
CA ALA A 35 0.87 15.08 -9.08
C ALA A 35 0.63 14.09 -10.23
N ASP A 36 1.31 12.94 -10.19
CA ASP A 36 0.97 11.77 -10.98
C ASP A 36 -0.46 11.34 -10.68
N LYS A 37 -1.31 11.19 -11.70
CA LYS A 37 -2.66 10.65 -11.52
C LYS A 37 -2.65 9.14 -11.42
N ILE A 38 -1.75 8.49 -12.17
CA ILE A 38 -1.64 7.05 -12.25
C ILE A 38 -0.15 6.70 -12.21
N SER A 39 0.25 5.82 -11.30
CA SER A 39 1.60 5.28 -11.26
C SER A 39 1.62 3.78 -11.06
N LEU A 40 2.60 3.15 -11.72
CA LEU A 40 2.94 1.75 -11.51
C LEU A 40 4.28 1.69 -10.79
N GLY A 41 4.30 1.03 -9.64
CA GLY A 41 5.49 0.80 -8.85
C GLY A 41 5.98 -0.64 -8.93
N ILE A 42 7.29 -0.81 -8.85
CA ILE A 42 7.94 -2.08 -8.52
C ILE A 42 8.75 -1.89 -7.24
N GLY A 43 8.73 -2.88 -6.36
CA GLY A 43 9.34 -2.69 -5.05
C GLY A 43 9.32 -3.91 -4.15
N LEU A 44 9.83 -3.67 -2.96
CA LEU A 44 9.91 -4.59 -1.85
C LEU A 44 9.09 -4.00 -0.71
N GLY A 45 8.25 -4.81 -0.08
CA GLY A 45 7.52 -4.44 1.11
C GLY A 45 6.04 -4.77 1.05
N GLN A 46 5.35 -4.43 2.12
CA GLN A 46 3.97 -4.87 2.32
C GLN A 46 3.03 -4.24 1.28
N ASP A 47 3.15 -2.94 0.99
CA ASP A 47 2.35 -2.28 -0.04
C ASP A 47 2.61 -2.82 -1.46
N TYR A 48 3.69 -3.58 -1.68
CA TYR A 48 4.02 -4.27 -2.93
C TYR A 48 3.64 -5.76 -2.96
N GLY A 49 3.05 -6.30 -1.88
CA GLY A 49 2.78 -7.74 -1.80
C GLY A 49 4.02 -8.58 -1.48
N GLY A 50 5.09 -7.99 -0.95
CA GLY A 50 6.41 -8.61 -0.81
C GLY A 50 7.36 -8.07 -1.87
N ILE A 51 7.93 -8.94 -2.69
CA ILE A 51 8.62 -8.53 -3.92
C ILE A 51 7.58 -8.47 -5.03
N GLY A 52 7.25 -7.28 -5.51
CA GLY A 52 6.12 -7.17 -6.43
C GLY A 52 5.88 -5.80 -7.02
N ALA A 53 4.63 -5.61 -7.44
CA ALA A 53 4.17 -4.41 -8.11
C ALA A 53 3.04 -3.74 -7.33
N ASN A 54 2.89 -2.43 -7.52
CA ASN A 54 1.86 -1.62 -6.90
C ASN A 54 1.29 -0.61 -7.90
N LEU A 55 -0.01 -0.67 -8.17
CA LEU A 55 -0.74 0.33 -8.94
C LEU A 55 -1.34 1.36 -7.99
N LEU A 56 -1.13 2.65 -8.27
CA LEU A 56 -1.64 3.76 -7.49
C LEU A 56 -2.38 4.74 -8.41
N VAL A 57 -3.56 5.16 -7.99
CA VAL A 57 -4.41 6.13 -8.68
C VAL A 57 -4.79 7.23 -7.72
N TYR A 58 -4.62 8.50 -8.12
CA TYR A 58 -5.00 9.68 -7.35
C TYR A 58 -6.33 10.26 -7.86
N PRO A 59 -7.49 9.85 -7.32
CA PRO A 59 -8.77 10.49 -7.62
C PRO A 59 -8.82 11.96 -7.18
N SER A 60 -8.02 12.32 -6.17
CA SER A 60 -7.80 13.70 -5.72
C SER A 60 -6.30 13.93 -5.52
N GLU A 61 -5.84 15.19 -5.57
CA GLU A 61 -4.41 15.52 -5.54
C GLU A 61 -3.70 14.90 -4.32
N ASN A 62 -4.36 14.84 -3.17
CA ASN A 62 -3.77 14.33 -1.94
C ASN A 62 -4.12 12.87 -1.64
N ILE A 63 -5.20 12.33 -2.22
CA ILE A 63 -5.73 11.01 -1.85
C ILE A 63 -5.49 10.04 -2.99
N GLY A 64 -4.68 9.03 -2.72
CA GLY A 64 -4.38 7.92 -3.61
C GLY A 64 -5.05 6.63 -3.14
N LEU A 65 -5.59 5.87 -4.08
CA LEU A 65 -6.01 4.48 -3.94
C LEU A 65 -4.94 3.59 -4.53
N PHE A 66 -4.57 2.51 -3.87
CA PHE A 66 -3.61 1.57 -4.43
C PHE A 66 -4.00 0.11 -4.25
N GLY A 67 -3.43 -0.71 -5.12
CA GLY A 67 -3.40 -2.16 -5.00
C GLY A 67 -2.02 -2.69 -5.37
N GLY A 68 -1.45 -3.54 -4.52
CA GLY A 68 -0.18 -4.20 -4.75
C GLY A 68 -0.29 -5.71 -4.63
N ALA A 69 0.53 -6.42 -5.40
CA ALA A 69 0.62 -7.87 -5.39
C ALA A 69 2.05 -8.30 -5.71
N GLY A 70 2.49 -9.37 -5.05
CA GLY A 70 3.87 -9.81 -5.11
C GLY A 70 4.09 -11.14 -4.38
N TYR A 71 5.35 -11.55 -4.32
CA TYR A 71 5.78 -12.73 -3.59
C TYR A 71 6.29 -12.35 -2.19
N ALA A 72 5.57 -12.78 -1.15
CA ALA A 72 5.82 -12.47 0.26
C ALA A 72 6.59 -13.59 0.99
N LEU A 73 7.54 -14.24 0.29
CA LEU A 73 8.37 -15.37 0.75
C LEU A 73 7.62 -16.69 1.01
N ALA A 74 6.45 -16.63 1.65
CA ALA A 74 5.57 -17.76 1.95
C ALA A 74 4.45 -17.96 0.91
N GLY A 75 4.40 -17.13 -0.14
CA GLY A 75 3.40 -17.23 -1.20
C GLY A 75 3.10 -15.89 -1.86
N VAL A 76 2.07 -15.88 -2.70
CA VAL A 76 1.59 -14.66 -3.36
C VAL A 76 0.72 -13.86 -2.41
N GLY A 77 1.17 -12.66 -2.06
CA GLY A 77 0.47 -11.71 -1.20
C GLY A 77 -0.09 -10.54 -1.99
N TYR A 78 -1.15 -9.93 -1.45
CA TYR A 78 -1.71 -8.69 -1.98
C TYR A 78 -2.07 -7.72 -0.86
N ASN A 79 -2.08 -6.43 -1.18
CA ASN A 79 -2.50 -5.34 -0.30
C ASN A 79 -3.29 -4.30 -1.09
N VAL A 80 -4.31 -3.73 -0.47
CA VAL A 80 -5.08 -2.60 -1.03
C VAL A 80 -5.24 -1.53 0.04
N GLY A 81 -5.21 -0.26 -0.37
CA GLY A 81 -5.27 0.80 0.62
C GLY A 81 -5.36 2.21 0.08
N LEU A 82 -5.18 3.14 1.02
CA LEU A 82 -5.23 4.57 0.86
C LEU A 82 -3.86 5.17 1.17
N LYS A 83 -3.47 6.15 0.37
CA LYS A 83 -2.28 6.97 0.58
C LYS A 83 -2.70 8.44 0.63
N TYR A 84 -2.36 9.14 1.71
CA TYR A 84 -2.58 10.57 1.84
C TYR A 84 -1.25 11.31 1.75
N ARG A 85 -1.04 12.06 0.67
CA ARG A 85 0.20 12.80 0.38
C ARG A 85 0.10 14.24 0.91
N PHE A 86 1.11 14.67 1.65
CA PHE A 86 1.29 16.07 2.08
C PHE A 86 2.17 16.80 1.06
N PHE A 87 1.58 17.71 0.29
CA PHE A 87 2.35 18.53 -0.64
C PHE A 87 3.09 19.63 0.09
N SER A 88 4.41 19.67 -0.09
CA SER A 88 5.23 20.80 0.34
C SER A 88 5.36 21.79 -0.82
N ARG A 89 4.75 22.98 -0.69
CA ARG A 89 4.89 24.07 -1.68
C ARG A 89 6.35 24.52 -1.86
N ASN A 90 7.17 24.34 -0.84
CA ASN A 90 8.57 24.79 -0.82
C ASN A 90 9.56 23.73 -1.34
N ASN A 91 9.17 22.45 -1.35
CA ASN A 91 10.04 21.36 -1.85
C ASN A 91 9.26 20.34 -2.69
N PRO A 92 9.02 20.62 -3.99
CA PRO A 92 8.32 19.71 -4.88
C PRO A 92 9.14 18.47 -5.28
N ARG A 93 10.28 18.20 -4.64
CA ARG A 93 11.07 16.98 -4.88
C ARG A 93 10.83 15.90 -3.84
N THR A 94 10.24 16.26 -2.70
CA THR A 94 10.06 15.37 -1.56
C THR A 94 8.71 15.62 -0.92
N ASN A 95 7.84 14.61 -0.95
CA ASN A 95 6.53 14.67 -0.33
C ASN A 95 6.43 13.60 0.75
N PHE A 96 6.00 14.00 1.94
CA PHE A 96 5.65 13.05 2.98
C PHE A 96 4.25 12.48 2.73
N TYR A 97 3.98 11.29 3.22
CA TYR A 97 2.65 10.71 3.15
C TYR A 97 2.36 9.81 4.35
N VAL A 98 1.08 9.61 4.62
CA VAL A 98 0.60 8.51 5.47
C VAL A 98 -0.12 7.50 4.61
N ILE A 99 -0.13 6.25 5.06
CA ILE A 99 -0.70 5.12 4.34
C ILE A 99 -1.52 4.26 5.30
N GLY A 100 -2.65 3.75 4.84
CA GLY A 100 -3.49 2.81 5.56
C GLY A 100 -3.99 1.75 4.59
N MET A 101 -3.91 0.47 4.96
CA MET A 101 -4.21 -0.62 4.05
C MET A 101 -4.70 -1.86 4.75
N TYR A 102 -5.28 -2.76 3.97
CA TYR A 102 -5.63 -4.11 4.36
C TYR A 102 -5.05 -5.10 3.35
N GLY A 103 -4.40 -6.15 3.86
CA GLY A 103 -3.81 -7.20 3.05
C GLY A 103 -2.85 -8.04 3.86
N TYR A 104 -1.90 -8.71 3.22
CA TYR A 104 -0.98 -9.59 3.95
C TYR A 104 -0.14 -8.75 4.93
N ASN A 105 -0.05 -9.13 6.20
CA ASN A 105 0.64 -8.39 7.28
C ASN A 105 1.64 -9.23 8.08
N ALA A 106 1.67 -10.53 7.85
CA ALA A 106 2.70 -11.46 8.30
C ALA A 106 2.83 -12.62 7.30
N ALA A 107 4.05 -13.15 7.21
CA ALA A 107 4.39 -14.31 6.40
C ALA A 107 5.21 -15.26 7.27
N VAL A 108 4.76 -16.51 7.38
CA VAL A 108 5.47 -17.60 8.04
C VAL A 108 5.99 -18.50 6.94
N LYS A 109 7.31 -18.62 6.82
CA LYS A 109 8.01 -19.50 5.88
C LYS A 109 8.78 -20.53 6.70
N VAL A 110 8.53 -21.81 6.48
CA VAL A 110 9.25 -22.90 7.17
C VAL A 110 10.21 -23.54 6.20
N GLU A 111 11.50 -23.54 6.53
CA GLU A 111 12.53 -24.19 5.71
C GLU A 111 12.28 -25.70 5.63
N ASN A 112 12.33 -26.26 4.42
CA ASN A 112 12.00 -27.66 4.13
C ASN A 112 10.58 -28.10 4.59
N GLY A 113 9.69 -27.14 4.82
CA GLY A 113 8.36 -27.35 5.38
C GLY A 113 7.27 -26.57 4.65
N GLU A 114 7.33 -26.50 3.31
CA GLU A 114 6.46 -25.63 2.48
C GLU A 114 4.96 -25.80 2.75
N ARG A 115 4.52 -26.97 3.22
CA ARG A 115 3.13 -27.22 3.64
C ARG A 115 2.66 -26.34 4.82
N PHE A 116 3.60 -25.75 5.55
CA PHE A 116 3.39 -24.85 6.68
C PHE A 116 3.55 -23.38 6.29
N ASP A 117 3.81 -23.09 5.01
CA ASP A 117 3.91 -21.71 4.55
C ASP A 117 2.54 -21.05 4.61
N LYS A 118 2.48 -19.89 5.26
CA LYS A 118 1.22 -19.21 5.52
C LYS A 118 1.34 -17.70 5.47
N LEU A 119 0.37 -17.09 4.81
CA LEU A 119 0.17 -15.64 4.81
C LEU A 119 -1.00 -15.28 5.73
N PHE A 120 -0.78 -14.27 6.56
CA PHE A 120 -1.79 -13.71 7.42
C PHE A 120 -2.19 -12.34 6.92
N TYR A 121 -3.47 -12.01 7.10
CA TYR A 121 -4.08 -10.81 6.56
C TYR A 121 -4.64 -9.94 7.69
N GLY A 122 -4.46 -8.64 7.56
CA GLY A 122 -4.96 -7.67 8.51
C GLY A 122 -4.66 -6.23 8.09
N PRO A 123 -5.06 -5.27 8.92
CA PRO A 123 -4.79 -3.86 8.63
C PRO A 123 -3.33 -3.50 8.94
N SER A 124 -2.82 -2.52 8.21
CA SER A 124 -1.55 -1.84 8.48
C SER A 124 -1.70 -0.34 8.27
N VAL A 125 -0.97 0.44 9.05
CA VAL A 125 -0.82 1.90 8.83
C VAL A 125 0.64 2.26 8.78
N GLY A 126 0.98 3.43 8.23
CA GLY A 126 2.36 3.87 8.24
C GLY A 126 2.58 5.26 7.70
N PHE A 127 3.86 5.60 7.59
CA PHE A 127 4.34 6.88 7.12
C PHE A 127 5.47 6.66 6.12
N GLY A 128 5.58 7.55 5.14
CA GLY A 128 6.59 7.43 4.11
C GLY A 128 6.94 8.74 3.41
N ILE A 129 7.88 8.62 2.48
CA ILE A 129 8.45 9.72 1.71
C ILE A 129 8.48 9.32 0.23
N ASP A 130 7.94 10.18 -0.62
CA ASP A 130 8.10 10.15 -2.07
C ASP A 130 9.21 11.13 -2.46
N THR A 131 10.31 10.65 -3.03
CA THR A 131 11.44 11.48 -3.48
C THR A 131 11.73 11.28 -4.96
N GLY A 132 11.80 12.37 -5.72
CA GLY A 132 11.93 12.32 -7.17
C GLY A 132 12.41 13.64 -7.78
N LYS A 133 12.53 13.64 -9.11
CA LYS A 133 12.79 14.89 -9.85
C LYS A 133 11.57 15.81 -9.74
N ARG A 134 11.80 17.12 -9.79
CA ARG A 134 10.79 18.20 -9.61
C ARG A 134 9.47 18.01 -10.38
N SER A 135 9.48 17.27 -11.49
CA SER A 135 8.30 17.06 -12.32
C SER A 135 7.56 15.75 -12.03
N TYR A 136 8.11 14.79 -11.27
CA TYR A 136 7.62 13.41 -11.07
C TYR A 136 7.26 12.60 -12.35
N LYS A 137 7.24 13.22 -13.54
CA LYS A 137 6.91 12.68 -14.87
C LYS A 137 7.72 11.48 -15.34
N LYS A 138 8.88 11.21 -14.73
CA LYS A 138 9.73 10.05 -15.05
C LYS A 138 9.74 9.00 -13.96
N GLY A 139 9.02 9.25 -12.87
CA GLY A 139 8.99 8.41 -11.68
C GLY A 139 9.73 8.97 -10.47
N TYR A 140 9.63 8.22 -9.38
CA TYR A 140 10.12 8.57 -8.06
C TYR A 140 10.34 7.35 -7.18
N TRP A 141 11.20 7.51 -6.18
CA TRP A 141 11.37 6.55 -5.11
C TRP A 141 10.31 6.79 -4.04
N THR A 142 9.75 5.70 -3.52
CA THR A 142 8.84 5.71 -2.37
C THR A 142 9.45 4.83 -1.28
N ILE A 143 9.48 5.33 -0.06
CA ILE A 143 9.98 4.60 1.11
C ILE A 143 8.96 4.75 2.23
N ALA A 144 8.60 3.66 2.92
CA ALA A 144 7.68 3.68 4.05
C ALA A 144 8.14 2.80 5.21
N ILE A 145 7.69 3.21 6.39
CA ILE A 145 7.68 2.42 7.61
C ILE A 145 6.21 2.15 7.94
N LEU A 146 5.89 0.89 8.23
CA LEU A 146 4.54 0.39 8.42
C LEU A 146 4.42 -0.32 9.77
N VAL A 147 3.27 -0.18 10.41
CA VAL A 147 2.88 -0.87 11.64
C VAL A 147 1.72 -1.81 11.29
N PRO A 148 2.00 -3.11 11.13
CA PRO A 148 0.97 -4.12 10.93
C PRO A 148 0.24 -4.47 12.24
N PHE A 149 -1.08 -4.47 12.20
CA PHE A 149 -1.93 -4.93 13.30
C PHE A 149 -2.21 -6.42 13.11
N ARG A 150 -1.39 -7.25 13.77
CA ARG A 150 -1.50 -8.71 13.71
C ARG A 150 -2.50 -9.20 14.75
N ASN A 151 -3.28 -10.21 14.38
CA ASN A 151 -4.23 -10.85 15.29
C ASN A 151 -3.55 -12.03 16.00
N SER A 152 -4.19 -12.51 17.08
CA SER A 152 -3.67 -13.65 17.86
C SER A 152 -3.47 -14.91 17.01
N LYS A 153 -4.19 -15.06 15.89
CA LYS A 153 -4.06 -16.23 15.00
C LYS A 153 -2.65 -16.41 14.44
N VAL A 154 -1.86 -15.34 14.38
CA VAL A 154 -0.46 -15.41 14.00
C VAL A 154 0.33 -16.14 15.10
N ASP A 155 0.16 -15.71 16.34
CA ASP A 155 0.85 -16.28 17.49
C ASP A 155 0.37 -17.71 17.75
N ASP A 156 -0.95 -17.96 17.71
CA ASP A 156 -1.55 -19.30 17.85
C ASP A 156 -0.96 -20.29 16.83
N TYR A 157 -0.66 -19.82 15.61
CA TYR A 157 -0.07 -20.66 14.57
C TYR A 157 1.42 -20.88 14.75
N LEU A 158 2.16 -19.92 15.31
CA LEU A 158 3.55 -20.12 15.67
C LEU A 158 3.66 -21.15 16.80
N ASP A 159 2.81 -21.02 17.82
CA ASP A 159 2.74 -21.95 18.94
C ASP A 159 2.38 -23.37 18.45
N GLU A 160 1.39 -23.52 17.56
CA GLU A 160 1.07 -24.80 16.90
C GLU A 160 2.29 -25.42 16.20
N LEU A 161 3.07 -24.61 15.47
CA LEU A 161 4.27 -25.10 14.77
C LEU A 161 5.40 -25.50 15.73
N GLU A 162 5.57 -24.79 16.85
CA GLU A 162 6.56 -25.12 17.86
C GLU A 162 6.18 -26.38 18.65
N ASP A 163 4.93 -26.45 19.13
CA ASP A 163 4.45 -27.49 20.04
C ASP A 163 4.15 -28.81 19.33
N ASP A 164 3.45 -28.76 18.18
CA ASP A 164 2.97 -29.98 17.51
C ASP A 164 3.95 -30.49 16.44
N TYR A 165 4.74 -29.60 15.85
CA TYR A 165 5.61 -29.91 14.70
C TYR A 165 7.10 -29.74 14.98
N GLY A 166 7.49 -29.26 16.16
CA GLY A 166 8.89 -29.10 16.57
C GLY A 166 9.68 -28.08 15.73
N VAL A 167 8.97 -27.18 15.03
CA VAL A 167 9.59 -26.05 14.32
C VAL A 167 10.19 -25.11 15.36
N LYS A 168 11.34 -24.51 15.07
CA LYS A 168 11.95 -23.51 15.94
C LYS A 168 12.07 -22.20 15.20
N PHE A 169 11.58 -21.12 15.81
CA PHE A 169 11.73 -19.78 15.28
C PHE A 169 12.88 -19.06 15.98
N ASP A 170 13.91 -18.69 15.22
CA ASP A 170 15.03 -17.92 15.75
C ASP A 170 14.65 -16.47 16.08
N GLN A 171 13.56 -15.97 15.50
CA GLN A 171 13.11 -14.58 15.63
C GLN A 171 11.60 -14.48 15.70
N LYS A 172 11.11 -13.60 16.59
CA LYS A 172 9.71 -13.16 16.61
C LYS A 172 9.47 -12.08 15.56
N PHE A 173 8.21 -11.92 15.17
CA PHE A 173 7.83 -10.86 14.25
C PHE A 173 8.21 -9.47 14.75
N TRP A 174 8.90 -8.71 13.91
CA TRP A 174 9.13 -7.30 14.19
C TRP A 174 7.81 -6.52 14.16
N PRO A 175 7.62 -5.56 15.09
CA PRO A 175 6.40 -4.76 15.18
C PRO A 175 6.25 -3.78 14.02
N ILE A 176 7.31 -3.59 13.23
CA ILE A 176 7.36 -2.70 12.08
C ILE A 176 7.74 -3.47 10.81
N ALA A 177 7.28 -2.97 9.68
CA ALA A 177 7.68 -3.40 8.35
C ALA A 177 8.21 -2.21 7.55
N PHE A 178 9.03 -2.51 6.54
CA PHE A 178 9.59 -1.50 5.64
C PHE A 178 9.06 -1.72 4.24
N SER A 179 9.01 -0.65 3.46
CA SER A 179 8.74 -0.74 2.05
C SER A 179 9.58 0.26 1.27
N ILE A 180 10.10 -0.18 0.14
CA ILE A 180 10.89 0.62 -0.78
C ILE A 180 10.57 0.23 -2.20
N GLY A 181 10.35 1.20 -3.07
CA GLY A 181 10.09 0.93 -4.47
C GLY A 181 10.32 2.13 -5.35
N TYR A 182 10.39 1.85 -6.64
CA TYR A 182 10.40 2.87 -7.68
C TYR A 182 9.04 2.89 -8.37
N ARG A 183 8.45 4.07 -8.49
CA ARG A 183 7.17 4.32 -9.15
C ARG A 183 7.39 5.03 -10.46
N PHE A 184 6.81 4.53 -11.53
CA PHE A 184 6.73 5.14 -12.85
C PHE A 184 5.39 5.87 -12.97
N ALA A 185 5.43 7.18 -13.20
CA ALA A 185 4.23 7.94 -13.58
C ALA A 185 3.81 7.53 -15.00
N LEU A 186 2.53 7.29 -15.21
CA LEU A 186 1.97 6.80 -16.47
C LEU A 186 1.13 7.84 -17.22
N ASP A 187 1.02 9.05 -16.67
CA ASP A 187 0.22 10.17 -17.19
C ASP A 187 1.05 11.37 -17.68
#